data_AF-A0A5E5QMN3-F1
#
_entry.id   AF-A0A5E5QMN3-F1
#
_cell.length_a   1.000
_cell.length_b   1.000
_cell.length_c   1.000
_cell.angle_alpha   90.00
_cell.angle_beta   90.00
_cell.angle_gamma   90.00
#
_symmetry.space_group_name_H-M   'P 1'
#
loop_
_entity.id
_entity.type
_entity.pdbx_description
1 polymer ?
#
loop_
_entity_poly.entity_id
_entity_poly.type
_entity_poly.pdbx_seq_one_letter_code
_entity_poly.pdbx_strand_id
1 'polypeptide(L)' 'MGRKRKLKPKTYELEIESLSHEGRGIAHLDEKVIFVSGALPGETVIAERC' A
#
# COMPACT_ATOMS: atom_id res chain seq x y z
N MET A 1 -17.58 -12.36 28.30
CA MET A 1 -16.48 -12.24 27.31
C MET A 1 -16.92 -11.35 26.15
N GLY A 2 -16.51 -10.08 26.12
CA GLY A 2 -16.79 -9.18 25.01
C GLY A 2 -15.92 -9.52 23.80
N ARG A 3 -16.54 -9.93 22.68
CA ARG A 3 -15.88 -10.25 21.42
C ARG A 3 -15.24 -8.97 20.87
N LYS A 4 -13.90 -8.85 20.94
CA LYS A 4 -13.16 -7.75 20.30
C LYS A 4 -13.57 -7.70 18.83
N ARG A 5 -14.28 -6.64 18.42
CA ARG A 5 -14.53 -6.36 17.01
C ARG A 5 -13.17 -6.09 16.37
N LYS A 6 -12.64 -7.05 15.62
CA LYS A 6 -11.45 -6.80 14.80
C LYS A 6 -11.83 -5.69 13.83
N LEU A 7 -11.20 -4.52 13.97
CA LEU A 7 -11.30 -3.50 12.93
C LEU A 7 -10.84 -4.16 11.65
N LYS A 8 -11.67 -4.09 10.61
CA LYS A 8 -11.29 -4.63 9.30
C LYS A 8 -10.02 -3.89 8.87
N PRO A 9 -8.96 -4.59 8.46
CA PRO A 9 -7.83 -3.91 7.86
C PRO A 9 -8.33 -3.10 6.67
N LYS A 10 -7.96 -1.82 6.61
CA LYS A 10 -8.24 -1.01 5.42
C LYS A 10 -7.19 -1.41 4.38
N THR A 11 -7.63 -2.19 3.42
CA THR A 11 -6.87 -2.49 2.20
C THR A 11 -7.05 -1.35 1.21
N TYR A 12 -5.95 -0.93 0.60
CA TYR A 12 -5.90 0.11 -0.42
C TYR A 12 -5.30 -0.48 -1.68
N GLU A 13 -6.00 -0.31 -2.81
CA GLU A 13 -5.47 -0.64 -4.13
C GLU A 13 -4.59 0.54 -4.57
N LEU A 14 -3.33 0.25 -4.86
CA LEU A 14 -2.32 1.23 -5.25
C LEU A 14 -1.73 0.83 -6.60
N GLU A 15 -1.63 1.79 -7.50
CA GLU A 15 -0.88 1.63 -8.73
C GLU A 15 0.54 2.16 -8.51
N ILE A 16 1.54 1.33 -8.78
CA ILE A 16 2.93 1.74 -8.68
C ILE A 16 3.29 2.53 -9.94
N GLU A 17 3.50 3.83 -9.79
CA GLU A 17 3.85 4.72 -10.89
C GLU A 17 5.36 4.70 -11.19
N SER A 18 6.19 4.44 -10.18
CA SER A 18 7.64 4.53 -10.30
C SER A 18 8.36 3.74 -9.22
N LEU A 19 9.67 3.59 -9.39
CA LEU A 19 10.55 2.88 -8.45
C LEU A 19 11.58 3.85 -7.90
N SER A 20 11.75 3.86 -6.58
CA SER A 20 12.76 4.66 -5.88
C SER A 20 14.15 4.03 -6.01
N HIS A 21 15.20 4.81 -5.73
CA HIS A 21 16.60 4.38 -5.89
C HIS A 21 16.96 3.11 -5.09
N GLU A 22 16.28 2.87 -3.98
CA GLU A 22 16.47 1.69 -3.13
C GLU A 22 15.69 0.46 -3.59
N GLY A 23 14.94 0.54 -4.70
CA GLY A 23 14.14 -0.57 -5.20
C GLY A 23 12.72 -0.66 -4.64
N ARG A 24 12.20 0.42 -4.03
CA ARG A 24 10.82 0.45 -3.51
C ARG A 24 9.87 1.10 -4.51
N GLY A 25 8.72 0.49 -4.75
CA GLY A 25 7.65 1.07 -5.54
C GLY A 25 7.08 2.33 -4.88
N ILE A 26 6.76 3.31 -5.70
CA ILE A 26 6.15 4.58 -5.30
C ILE A 26 4.74 4.63 -5.89
N ALA A 27 3.76 4.87 -5.03
CA ALA A 27 2.36 5.10 -5.41
C ALA A 27 1.83 6.38 -4.73
N HIS A 28 0.86 7.04 -5.36
CA HIS A 28 0.18 8.18 -4.77
C HIS A 28 -1.26 7.80 -4.38
N LEU A 29 -1.62 8.03 -3.12
CA LEU A 29 -2.96 7.79 -2.58
C LEU A 29 -3.39 8.99 -1.76
N ASP A 30 -4.49 9.65 -2.13
CA ASP A 30 -5.12 10.69 -1.31
C ASP A 30 -4.11 11.80 -0.90
N GLU A 31 -3.34 12.29 -1.88
CA GLU A 31 -2.26 13.29 -1.71
C GLU A 31 -1.07 12.82 -0.85
N LYS A 32 -0.97 11.52 -0.57
CA LYS A 32 0.15 10.91 0.16
C LYS A 32 0.96 10.00 -0.73
N VAL A 33 2.27 10.07 -0.57
CA VAL A 33 3.20 9.14 -1.19
C VAL A 33 3.28 7.87 -0.35
N ILE A 34 2.95 6.73 -0.95
CA ILE A 34 3.07 5.41 -0.36
C ILE A 34 4.30 4.72 -0.95
N PHE A 35 5.15 4.20 -0.09
CA PHE A 35 6.29 3.38 -0.47
C PHE A 35 5.96 1.92 -0.26
N VAL A 36 6.02 1.12 -1.32
CA VAL A 36 5.74 -0.31 -1.30
C VAL A 36 7.02 -1.08 -1.58
N SER A 37 7.41 -1.97 -0.67
CA SER A 37 8.58 -2.83 -0.88
C SER A 37 8.24 -3.98 -1.82
N GLY A 38 9.09 -4.22 -2.81
CA GLY A 38 8.94 -5.37 -3.72
C GLY A 38 7.82 -5.22 -4.75
N ALA A 39 7.52 -4.00 -5.18
CA ALA A 39 6.52 -3.72 -6.21
C ALA A 39 7.16 -3.01 -7.40
N LEU A 40 6.82 -3.42 -8.62
CA LEU A 40 7.38 -2.85 -9.85
C LEU A 40 6.46 -1.78 -10.46
N PRO A 41 7.01 -0.82 -11.21
CA PRO A 41 6.20 0.15 -11.95
C PRO A 41 5.25 -0.54 -12.94
N GLY A 42 3.99 -0.12 -12.94
CA GLY A 42 2.94 -0.70 -13.77
C GLY A 42 2.21 -1.89 -13.13
N GLU A 43 2.59 -2.31 -11.92
CA GLU A 43 1.83 -3.29 -11.15
C GLU A 43 0.79 -2.61 -10.25
N THR A 44 -0.38 -3.25 -10.12
CA THR A 44 -1.39 -2.90 -9.11
C THR A 44 -1.18 -3.78 -7.89
N VAL A 45 -0.97 -3.15 -6.73
CA VAL A 45 -0.74 -3.84 -5.46
C VAL A 45 -1.83 -3.52 -4.44
N ILE A 46 -2.09 -4.47 -3.54
CA ILE A 46 -3.02 -4.28 -2.43
C ILE A 46 -2.18 -4.03 -1.17
N ALA A 47 -2.17 -2.79 -0.69
CA ALA A 47 -1.50 -2.42 0.55
C ALA A 47 -2.47 -2.50 1.73
N GLU A 48 -2.02 -3.12 2.82
CA GLU A 48 -2.78 -3.15 4.07
C GLU A 48 -2.20 -2.15 5.06
N ARG A 49 -3.03 -1.23 5.56
CA ARG A 49 -2.65 -0.38 6.69
C ARG A 49 -3.01 -1.11 7.99
N CYS A 50 -2.03 -1.80 8.59
CA CYS A 50 -2.13 -2.38 9.93
C CYS A 50 -1.88 -1.31 11.02
#